data_AF-A0A8T6X300-F1
#
_entry.id   AF-A0A8T6X300-F1
#
_cell.length_a   1.000
_cell.length_b   1.000
_cell.length_c   1.000
_cell.angle_alpha   90.00
_cell.angle_beta   90.00
_cell.angle_gamma   90.00
#
_symmetry.space_group_name_H-M   'P 1'
#
loop_
_entity.id
_entity.type
_entity.pdbx_description
1 polymer ?
#
loop_
_entity_poly.entity_id
_entity_poly.type
_entity_poly.pdbx_seq_one_letter_code
_entity_poly.pdbx_strand_id
1 'polypeptide(L)' 'MSKACVDRWAGTEPDHTAIRSLKEDGAVRELTYGELLDRVGKVAGVLRNLGVNRGDAVAVYLPMSQEAV' A
#
# COMPACT_ATOMS: atom_id res chain seq x y z
N MET A 1 -9.90 -7.87 -2.21
CA MET A 1 -10.30 -6.44 -2.23
C MET A 1 -9.22 -5.50 -2.78
N SER A 2 -7.91 -5.83 -2.75
CA SER A 2 -6.84 -5.01 -3.36
C SER A 2 -7.00 -4.78 -4.88
N LYS A 3 -7.56 -5.75 -5.63
CA LYS A 3 -7.74 -5.66 -7.09
C LYS A 3 -8.59 -4.47 -7.57
N ALA A 4 -9.60 -4.08 -6.80
CA ALA A 4 -10.53 -3.02 -7.20
C ALA A 4 -9.98 -1.62 -6.89
N CYS A 5 -9.12 -1.52 -5.87
CA CYS A 5 -8.65 -0.24 -5.35
C CYS A 5 -7.26 0.14 -5.87
N VAL A 6 -6.36 -0.82 -6.09
CA VAL A 6 -4.97 -0.54 -6.48
C VAL A 6 -4.65 -1.08 -7.88
N ASP A 7 -4.86 -2.38 -8.17
CA ASP A 7 -4.55 -2.97 -9.49
C ASP A 7 -5.24 -2.23 -10.65
N ARG A 8 -6.53 -1.89 -10.51
CA ARG A 8 -7.30 -1.24 -11.58
C ARG A 8 -6.69 0.10 -11.99
N TRP A 9 -6.34 0.92 -11.00
CA TRP A 9 -5.79 2.25 -11.22
C TRP A 9 -4.32 2.18 -11.61
N ALA A 10 -3.54 1.29 -11.01
CA ALA A 10 -2.16 1.03 -11.43
C ALA A 10 -2.07 0.53 -12.89
N GLY A 11 -3.05 -0.24 -13.36
CA GLY A 11 -3.11 -0.70 -14.75
C GLY A 11 -3.62 0.32 -15.76
N THR A 12 -4.31 1.38 -15.31
CA THR A 12 -4.89 2.41 -16.19
C THR A 12 -4.04 3.69 -16.18
N GLU A 13 -3.62 4.13 -15.00
CA GLU A 13 -2.93 5.39 -14.74
C GLU A 13 -1.89 5.22 -13.61
N PRO A 14 -0.78 4.52 -13.88
CA PRO A 14 0.21 4.16 -12.86
C PRO A 14 0.88 5.37 -12.20
N ASP A 15 1.07 6.47 -12.93
CA ASP A 15 1.72 7.70 -12.45
C ASP A 15 0.79 8.62 -11.63
N HIS A 16 -0.51 8.33 -11.57
CA HIS A 16 -1.45 9.15 -10.79
C HIS A 16 -1.19 8.98 -9.29
N THR A 17 -1.06 10.10 -8.56
CA THR A 17 -0.98 10.11 -7.09
C THR A 17 -2.17 9.40 -6.43
N ALA A 18 -1.89 8.28 -5.78
CA ALA A 18 -2.85 7.52 -4.98
C ALA A 18 -2.93 8.04 -3.52
N ILE A 19 -1.78 8.35 -2.93
CA ILE A 19 -1.69 8.78 -1.52
C ILE A 19 -0.89 10.07 -1.47
N ARG A 20 -1.48 11.09 -0.86
CA ARG A 20 -0.80 12.33 -0.49
C ARG A 20 -0.76 12.43 1.02
N SER A 21 0.44 12.41 1.59
CA SER A 21 0.63 12.47 3.04
C SER A 21 1.47 13.68 3.41
N LEU A 22 1.08 14.30 4.52
CA LEU A 22 1.80 15.42 5.11
C LEU A 22 2.63 14.87 6.27
N LYS A 23 3.94 15.09 6.24
CA LYS A 23 4.80 14.83 7.41
C LYS A 23 4.68 15.97 8.41
N GLU A 24 5.03 15.69 9.67
CA GLU A 24 5.05 16.69 10.75
C GLU A 24 5.99 17.87 10.46
N ASP A 25 7.02 17.65 9.64
CA ASP A 25 7.96 18.66 9.11
C ASP A 25 7.35 19.54 7.98
N GLY A 26 6.09 19.32 7.61
CA GLY A 26 5.42 20.03 6.51
C GLY A 26 5.74 19.48 5.11
N ALA A 27 6.67 18.54 5.00
CA ALA A 27 6.99 17.87 3.74
C ALA A 27 5.79 17.05 3.23
N VAL A 28 5.36 17.33 2.00
CA VAL A 28 4.36 16.54 1.28
C VAL A 28 5.07 15.40 0.57
N ARG A 29 4.61 14.18 0.81
CA ARG A 29 5.01 13.02 0.02
C ARG A 29 3.81 12.47 -0.73
N GLU A 30 4.02 12.25 -2.01
CA GLU A 30 3.07 11.67 -2.93
C GLU A 30 3.52 10.27 -3.31
N LEU A 31 2.57 9.35 -3.34
CA LEU A 31 2.77 7.98 -3.76
C LEU A 31 1.83 7.70 -4.92
N THR A 32 2.36 7.23 -6.05
CA THR A 32 1.55 6.90 -7.22
C THR A 32 0.90 5.53 -7.08
N TYR A 33 -0.12 5.23 -7.90
CA TYR A 33 -0.75 3.90 -7.92
C TYR A 33 0.24 2.79 -8.30
N GLY A 34 1.19 3.06 -9.21
CA GLY A 34 2.25 2.11 -9.57
C GLY A 34 3.16 1.79 -8.38
N GLU A 35 3.61 2.82 -7.67
CA GLU A 35 4.44 2.66 -6.46
C GLU A 35 3.69 1.96 -5.32
N LEU A 36 2.40 2.26 -5.16
CA LEU A 36 1.56 1.60 -4.17
C LEU A 36 1.39 0.11 -4.48
N LEU A 37 1.19 -0.25 -5.76
CA LEU A 37 1.05 -1.64 -6.18
C LEU A 37 2.31 -2.46 -5.88
N ASP A 38 3.50 -1.92 -6.18
CA ASP A 38 4.77 -2.57 -5.87
C ASP A 38 4.93 -2.81 -4.35
N ARG A 39 4.62 -1.80 -3.53
CA ARG A 39 4.69 -1.92 -2.06
C ARG A 39 3.70 -2.95 -1.51
N VAL A 40 2.46 -2.96 -1.98
CA VAL A 40 1.46 -3.97 -1.60
C VAL A 40 1.93 -5.38 -1.99
N GLY A 41 2.51 -5.52 -3.19
CA GLY A 41 3.08 -6.78 -3.67
C GLY A 41 4.18 -7.30 -2.75
N LYS A 42 5.10 -6.43 -2.33
CA LYS A 42 6.19 -6.74 -1.39
C LYS A 42 5.67 -7.18 -0.02
N VAL A 43 4.76 -6.41 0.58
CA VAL A 43 4.17 -6.76 1.89
C VAL A 43 3.42 -8.10 1.81
N ALA A 44 2.64 -8.32 0.76
CA ALA A 44 1.95 -9.59 0.56
C ALA A 44 2.94 -10.76 0.39
N GLY A 45 4.08 -10.54 -0.26
CA GLY A 45 5.16 -11.53 -0.37
C GLY A 45 5.79 -11.87 0.98
N VAL A 46 6.08 -10.85 1.79
CA VAL A 46 6.62 -11.01 3.13
C VAL A 46 5.64 -11.77 4.04
N LEU A 47 4.36 -11.41 4.04
CA LEU A 47 3.34 -12.11 4.83
C LEU A 47 3.24 -13.59 4.44
N ARG A 48 3.28 -13.91 3.14
CA ARG A 48 3.33 -15.30 2.67
C ARG A 48 4.58 -16.03 3.15
N ASN A 49 5.74 -15.37 3.14
CA ASN A 49 6.99 -15.96 3.62
C ASN A 49 6.99 -16.18 5.14
N LEU A 50 6.24 -15.37 5.89
CA LEU A 50 5.99 -15.54 7.33
C LEU A 50 4.94 -16.63 7.63
N GLY A 51 4.39 -17.29 6.61
CA GLY A 51 3.45 -18.41 6.77
C GLY A 51 1.98 -18.00 6.87
N VAL A 52 1.64 -16.74 6.58
CA VAL A 52 0.25 -16.26 6.59
C VAL A 52 -0.51 -16.85 5.40
N ASN A 53 -1.59 -17.55 5.70
CA ASN A 53 -2.50 -18.15 4.73
C ASN A 53 -3.85 -17.43 4.70
N ARG A 54 -4.67 -17.83 3.72
CA ARG A 54 -6.02 -17.30 3.58
C ARG A 54 -6.86 -17.69 4.81
N GLY A 55 -7.33 -16.69 5.54
CA GLY A 55 -8.15 -16.87 6.74
C GLY A 55 -7.41 -16.58 8.05
N ASP A 56 -6.08 -16.41 8.00
CA ASP A 56 -5.30 -16.02 9.17
C ASP A 56 -5.52 -14.56 9.54
N ALA A 57 -5.62 -14.28 10.84
CA ALA A 57 -5.74 -12.94 11.36
C ALA A 57 -4.34 -12.29 11.47
N VAL A 58 -4.17 -11.12 10.85
CA VAL A 58 -2.96 -10.31 10.95
C VAL A 58 -3.32 -9.00 11.63
N ALA A 59 -2.77 -8.77 12.82
CA ALA A 59 -2.91 -7.49 13.51
C ALA A 59 -1.92 -6.47 12.93
N VAL A 60 -2.42 -5.28 12.58
CA VAL A 60 -1.60 -4.18 12.07
C VAL A 60 -1.59 -3.07 13.12
N TYR A 61 -0.41 -2.75 13.64
CA TYR A 61 -0.21 -1.63 14.56
C TYR A 61 0.76 -0.63 13.92
N LEU A 62 0.20 0.35 13.20
CA LEU A 62 0.95 1.39 12.52
C LEU A 62 0.32 2.76 12.85
N PRO A 63 1.13 3.83 12.99
CA PRO A 63 0.61 5.19 13.09
C PRO A 63 -0.07 5.62 11.77
N MET A 64 -0.81 6.75 11.78
CA MET A 64 -1.34 7.33 10.55
C MET A 64 -0.19 7.75 9.63
N SER A 65 0.14 6.87 8.71
CA SER A 65 1.26 6.98 7.79
C SER A 65 0.89 6.29 6.49
N GLN A 66 1.55 6.70 5.40
CA GLN A 66 1.39 6.16 4.05
C GLN A 66 1.68 4.64 3.96
N GLU A 67 2.25 4.02 5.00
CA GLU A 67 2.49 2.58 5.10
C GLU A 67 1.31 1.80 5.71
N ALA A 68 0.31 2.49 6.26
CA ALA A 68 -0.89 1.89 6.86
C ALA A 68 -2.04 1.68 5.85
N VAL A 69 -1.88 2.15 4.61
CA VAL A 69 -2.87 2.09 3.51
C VAL A 69 -2.48 1.03 2.50
#